data_AF-A0A9D6DI96-F1
#
_entry.id   AF-A0A9D6DI96-F1
#
_cell.length_a   1.000
_cell.length_b   1.000
_cell.length_c   1.000
_cell.angle_alpha   90.00
_cell.angle_beta   90.00
_cell.angle_gamma   90.00
#
_symmetry.space_group_name_H-M   'P 1'
#
loop_
_entity.id
_entity.type
_entity.pdbx_description
1 polymer ?
#
loop_
_entity_poly.entity_id
_entity_poly.type
_entity_poly.pdbx_seq_one_letter_code
_entity_poly.pdbx_strand_id
1 'polypeptide(L)'
;MQRKHFLPLVFAALPFAAPAGGGAWDGIYSCVISAPGLSTQSYITVNGQTDGQAIFAVAAARAAEPFYGYGIGRIDGTTFSGNTMFERPFSMSGSSSGFTGTIGIVAGNATVTASANCTRIW
;
A
#
# COMPACT_ATOMS: atom_id res chain seq x y z
N MET A 1 18.09 43.46 -47.73
CA MET A 1 16.91 42.79 -47.16
C MET A 1 17.30 41.41 -46.65
N GLN A 2 17.60 41.25 -45.35
CA GLN A 2 17.89 39.94 -44.75
C GLN A 2 16.63 39.41 -44.04
N ARG A 3 16.13 38.26 -44.51
CA ARG A 3 15.04 37.52 -43.88
C ARG A 3 15.58 36.79 -42.65
N LYS A 4 15.14 37.18 -41.45
CA LYS A 4 15.37 36.44 -40.20
C LYS A 4 14.39 35.27 -40.16
N HIS A 5 14.90 34.05 -40.20
CA HIS A 5 14.10 32.84 -39.97
C HIS A 5 14.09 32.56 -38.47
N PHE A 6 12.93 32.80 -37.84
CA PHE A 6 12.65 32.37 -36.48
C PHE A 6 12.22 30.89 -36.54
N LEU A 7 13.07 29.99 -36.08
CA LEU A 7 12.66 28.61 -35.76
C LEU A 7 11.95 28.62 -34.40
N PRO A 8 10.72 28.10 -34.27
CA PRO A 8 10.10 27.91 -32.96
C PRO A 8 10.73 26.69 -32.29
N LEU A 9 11.29 26.90 -31.08
CA LEU A 9 11.78 25.85 -30.20
C LEU A 9 10.55 25.08 -29.67
N VAL A 10 10.38 23.83 -30.12
CA VAL A 10 9.34 22.94 -29.57
C VAL A 10 9.83 22.45 -28.21
N PHE A 11 9.27 23.01 -27.13
CA PHE A 11 9.44 22.49 -25.78
C PHE A 11 8.64 21.18 -25.67
N ALA A 12 9.31 20.04 -25.82
CA ALA A 12 8.74 18.75 -25.48
C ALA A 12 8.53 18.71 -23.96
N ALA A 13 7.28 18.77 -23.51
CA ALA A 13 6.93 18.57 -22.12
C ALA A 13 7.23 17.11 -21.75
N LEU A 14 8.36 16.89 -21.07
CA LEU A 14 8.61 15.62 -20.39
C LEU A 14 7.50 15.42 -19.35
N PRO A 15 6.80 14.27 -19.34
CA PRO A 15 5.88 13.99 -18.26
C PRO A 15 6.69 13.92 -16.96
N PHE A 16 6.46 14.88 -16.08
CA PHE A 16 6.90 14.79 -14.70
C PHE A 16 6.18 13.59 -14.08
N ALA A 17 6.86 12.45 -14.02
CA ALA A 17 6.44 11.35 -13.17
C ALA A 17 6.42 11.91 -11.74
N ALA A 18 5.22 11.99 -11.14
CA ALA A 18 5.09 12.39 -9.74
C ALA A 18 6.01 11.47 -8.90
N PRO A 19 6.73 12.02 -7.90
CA PRO A 19 7.53 11.18 -7.02
C PRO A 19 6.60 10.12 -6.44
N ALA A 20 6.95 8.86 -6.62
CA ALA A 20 6.13 7.77 -6.14
C ALA A 20 6.06 7.90 -4.61
N GLY A 21 4.83 8.08 -4.12
CA GLY A 21 4.53 8.52 -2.75
C GLY A 21 4.78 7.49 -1.66
N GLY A 22 5.79 6.63 -1.82
CA GLY A 22 6.12 5.55 -0.87
C GLY A 22 6.25 6.05 0.56
N GLY A 23 6.99 7.14 0.76
CA GLY A 23 7.21 7.73 2.09
C GLY A 23 5.95 8.26 2.78
N ALA A 24 4.87 8.57 2.05
CA ALA A 24 3.61 9.01 2.66
C ALA A 24 2.86 7.86 3.37
N TRP A 25 3.15 6.62 2.96
CA TRP A 25 2.59 5.39 3.51
C TRP A 25 3.48 4.76 4.58
N ASP A 26 4.72 5.21 4.75
CA ASP A 26 5.62 4.69 5.79
C ASP A 26 5.01 4.90 7.16
N GLY A 27 4.93 3.85 7.97
CA GLY A 27 4.41 3.96 9.32
C GLY A 27 3.99 2.65 9.95
N ILE A 28 3.47 2.79 11.16
CA ILE A 28 2.80 1.71 11.91
C ILE A 28 1.33 2.07 12.04
N TYR A 29 0.48 1.09 11.78
CA TYR A 29 -0.96 1.24 11.74
C TYR A 29 -1.62 0.28 12.70
N SER A 30 -2.58 0.80 13.47
CA SER A 30 -3.51 0.02 14.28
C SER A 30 -4.71 -0.35 13.41
N CYS A 31 -4.91 -1.64 13.17
CA CYS A 31 -5.87 -2.16 12.20
C CYS A 31 -6.90 -3.10 12.83
N VAL A 32 -8.17 -2.87 12.54
CA VAL A 32 -9.20 -3.91 12.72
C VAL A 32 -9.23 -4.75 11.44
N ILE A 33 -8.83 -6.02 11.55
CA ILE A 33 -8.88 -7.00 10.46
C ILE A 33 -10.12 -7.87 10.65
N SER A 34 -10.97 -7.93 9.62
CA SER A 34 -12.22 -8.70 9.66
C SER A 34 -12.34 -9.68 8.49
N ALA A 35 -12.56 -10.94 8.84
CA ALA A 35 -12.87 -12.04 7.93
C ALA A 35 -14.21 -12.69 8.37
N PRO A 36 -14.84 -13.55 7.55
CA PRO A 36 -16.08 -14.23 7.94
C PRO A 36 -15.94 -14.93 9.31
N GLY A 37 -16.70 -14.47 10.31
CA GLY A 37 -16.70 -15.04 11.66
C GLY A 37 -15.51 -14.66 12.55
N LEU A 38 -14.60 -13.78 12.11
CA LEU A 38 -13.42 -13.40 12.88
C LEU A 38 -13.09 -11.91 12.71
N SER A 39 -12.94 -11.20 13.82
CA SER A 39 -12.50 -9.80 13.83
C SER A 39 -11.50 -9.60 14.96
N THR A 40 -10.32 -9.05 14.65
CA THR A 40 -9.30 -8.76 15.66
C THR A 40 -8.57 -7.46 15.38
N GLN A 41 -8.00 -6.91 16.43
CA GLN A 41 -7.05 -5.81 16.37
C GLN A 41 -5.67 -6.36 16.05
N SER A 42 -5.03 -5.88 14.99
CA SER A 42 -3.64 -6.21 14.64
C SER A 42 -2.86 -4.95 14.28
N TYR A 43 -1.55 -5.09 14.13
CA TYR A 43 -0.67 -4.00 13.73
C TYR A 43 -0.07 -4.29 12.37
N ILE A 44 -0.12 -3.30 11.49
CA ILE A 44 0.48 -3.37 10.16
C ILE A 44 1.57 -2.32 10.07
N THR A 45 2.76 -2.72 9.65
CA THR A 45 3.83 -1.79 9.29
C THR A 45 3.91 -1.69 7.78
N VAL A 46 4.08 -0.49 7.25
CA VAL A 46 4.28 -0.26 5.82
C VAL A 46 5.63 0.44 5.62
N ASN A 47 6.38 -0.02 4.63
CA ASN A 47 7.63 0.58 4.16
C ASN A 47 7.57 0.70 2.64
N GLY A 48 7.40 1.93 2.18
CA GLY A 48 7.39 2.36 0.79
C GLY A 48 8.73 2.93 0.35
N GLN A 49 9.11 2.59 -0.86
CA GLN A 49 10.31 3.05 -1.55
C GLN A 49 9.97 4.23 -2.47
N THR A 50 10.99 5.02 -2.82
CA THR A 50 10.84 6.19 -3.69
C THR A 50 10.46 5.86 -5.13
N ASP A 51 10.59 4.59 -5.53
CA ASP A 51 10.14 4.07 -6.83
C ASP A 51 8.68 3.58 -6.83
N GLY A 52 8.02 3.66 -5.68
CA GLY A 52 6.63 3.27 -5.47
C GLY A 52 6.45 1.81 -5.10
N GLN A 53 7.50 1.01 -5.03
CA GLN A 53 7.40 -0.32 -4.44
C GLN A 53 7.16 -0.17 -2.93
N ALA A 54 6.36 -1.05 -2.36
CA ALA A 54 6.15 -1.07 -0.92
C ALA A 54 5.93 -2.48 -0.41
N ILE A 55 6.30 -2.68 0.84
CA ILE A 55 5.99 -3.88 1.60
C ILE A 55 5.16 -3.50 2.83
N PHE A 56 4.14 -4.30 3.12
CA PHE A 56 3.54 -4.31 4.45
C PHE A 56 3.79 -5.63 5.15
N ALA A 57 3.82 -5.60 6.48
CA ALA A 57 3.83 -6.80 7.32
C ALA A 57 2.75 -6.70 8.39
N VAL A 58 2.03 -7.79 8.63
CA VAL A 58 1.07 -7.94 9.73
C VAL A 58 1.75 -8.76 10.82
N ALA A 59 1.96 -8.15 11.98
CA ALA A 59 2.44 -8.85 13.16
C ALA A 59 1.26 -9.43 13.94
N ALA A 60 1.43 -10.64 14.46
CA ALA A 60 0.53 -11.18 15.47
C ALA A 60 0.68 -10.36 16.76
N ALA A 61 -0.37 -9.66 17.20
CA ALA A 61 -0.31 -8.83 18.40
C ALA A 61 -0.39 -9.64 19.70
N ARG A 62 -0.74 -10.93 19.61
CA ARG A 62 -0.88 -11.87 20.74
C ARG A 62 -0.70 -13.32 20.27
N ALA A 63 -0.31 -14.21 21.17
CA ALA A 63 -0.06 -15.63 20.85
C ALA A 63 -1.28 -16.37 20.27
N ALA A 64 -2.50 -15.92 20.59
CA ALA A 64 -3.74 -16.48 20.07
C ALA A 64 -4.20 -15.85 18.75
N GLU A 65 -3.48 -14.86 18.20
CA GLU A 65 -3.85 -14.23 16.94
C GLU A 65 -3.37 -15.05 15.74
N PRO A 66 -4.30 -15.54 14.89
CA PRO A 66 -3.92 -16.39 13.76
C PRO A 66 -3.37 -15.59 12.57
N PHE A 67 -3.32 -14.26 12.66
CA PHE A 67 -3.02 -13.40 11.52
C PHE A 67 -1.54 -13.05 11.48
N TYR A 68 -0.88 -13.55 10.46
CA TYR A 68 0.45 -13.15 10.08
C TYR A 68 0.56 -13.13 8.56
N GLY A 69 1.53 -12.38 8.09
CA GLY A 69 1.88 -12.35 6.69
C GLY A 69 2.49 -11.03 6.28
N TYR A 70 2.97 -10.97 5.05
CA TYR A 70 3.41 -9.75 4.42
C TYR A 70 2.93 -9.71 2.97
N GLY A 71 2.84 -8.51 2.43
CA GLY A 71 2.53 -8.29 1.02
C GLY A 71 3.45 -7.28 0.40
N ILE A 72 3.84 -7.55 -0.85
CA ILE A 72 4.68 -6.68 -1.65
C ILE A 72 3.87 -6.20 -2.84
N GLY A 73 3.95 -4.91 -3.13
CA GLY A 73 3.15 -4.30 -4.17
C GLY A 73 3.67 -2.93 -4.59
N ARG A 74 2.78 -2.17 -5.23
CA ARG A 74 3.03 -0.80 -5.66
C ARG A 74 2.02 0.17 -5.06
N ILE A 75 2.54 1.34 -4.70
CA ILE A 75 1.76 2.53 -4.38
C ILE A 75 1.59 3.36 -5.65
N ASP A 76 0.34 3.61 -6.01
CA ASP A 76 -0.06 4.52 -7.08
C ASP A 76 -1.08 5.53 -6.52
N GLY A 77 -0.60 6.74 -6.26
CA GLY A 77 -1.34 7.77 -5.54
C GLY A 77 -1.80 7.32 -4.15
N THR A 78 -3.11 7.19 -3.98
CA THR A 78 -3.75 6.77 -2.72
C THR A 78 -4.05 5.26 -2.69
N THR A 79 -3.53 4.48 -3.63
CA THR A 79 -3.78 3.03 -3.69
C THR A 79 -2.49 2.27 -3.48
N PHE A 80 -2.51 1.29 -2.58
CA PHE A 80 -1.45 0.30 -2.41
C PHE A 80 -2.01 -1.10 -2.73
N SER A 81 -1.50 -1.73 -3.78
CA SER A 81 -1.98 -3.04 -4.24
C SER A 81 -0.83 -3.95 -4.68
N GLY A 82 -1.08 -5.26 -4.61
CA GLY A 82 -0.09 -6.28 -4.93
C GLY A 82 -0.54 -7.66 -4.46
N ASN A 83 0.44 -8.52 -4.17
CA ASN A 83 0.18 -9.88 -3.68
C ASN A 83 0.83 -10.11 -2.32
N THR A 84 0.18 -10.93 -1.49
CA THR A 84 0.77 -11.41 -0.23
C THR A 84 1.66 -12.62 -0.45
N MET A 85 2.45 -12.99 0.55
CA MET A 85 3.27 -14.22 0.56
C MET A 85 2.46 -15.51 0.34
N PHE A 86 1.14 -15.43 0.43
CA PHE A 86 0.20 -16.53 0.19
C PHE A 86 -0.46 -16.47 -1.20
N GLU A 87 0.13 -15.72 -2.13
CA GLU A 87 -0.35 -15.53 -3.51
C GLU A 87 -1.77 -14.96 -3.59
N ARG A 88 -2.19 -14.18 -2.59
CA ARG A 88 -3.49 -13.52 -2.58
C ARG A 88 -3.35 -12.05 -2.94
N PRO A 89 -4.22 -11.51 -3.80
CA PRO A 89 -4.23 -10.09 -4.09
C PRO A 89 -4.66 -9.31 -2.85
N PHE A 90 -4.08 -8.12 -2.68
CA PHE A 90 -4.52 -7.10 -1.73
C PHE A 90 -4.72 -5.78 -2.46
N SER A 91 -5.61 -4.94 -1.93
CA SER A 91 -5.81 -3.59 -2.42
C SER A 91 -6.29 -2.71 -1.28
N MET A 92 -5.51 -1.69 -0.96
CA MET A 92 -5.75 -0.75 0.12
C MET A 92 -5.82 0.65 -0.45
N SER A 93 -6.80 1.43 -0.02
CA SER A 93 -6.92 2.85 -0.31
C SER A 93 -6.65 3.63 0.97
N GLY A 94 -5.77 4.62 0.90
CA GLY A 94 -5.24 5.27 2.08
C GLY A 94 -4.78 6.70 1.88
N SER A 95 -4.50 7.32 3.01
CA SER A 95 -3.95 8.66 3.14
C SER A 95 -2.90 8.68 4.26
N SER A 96 -2.38 9.86 4.57
CA SER A 96 -1.39 10.02 5.65
C SER A 96 -1.93 9.63 7.04
N SER A 97 -3.24 9.54 7.25
CA SER A 97 -3.86 9.21 8.55
C SER A 97 -4.20 7.73 8.73
N GLY A 98 -4.16 6.92 7.68
CA GLY A 98 -4.67 5.55 7.71
C GLY A 98 -5.05 5.02 6.34
N PHE A 99 -5.52 3.78 6.31
CA PHE A 99 -5.99 3.14 5.10
C PHE A 99 -7.11 2.15 5.38
N THR A 100 -7.90 1.85 4.35
CA THR A 100 -8.89 0.78 4.38
C THR A 100 -8.78 -0.06 3.11
N GLY A 101 -9.19 -1.33 3.16
CA GLY A 101 -9.18 -2.16 1.96
C GLY A 101 -9.19 -3.65 2.28
N THR A 102 -8.61 -4.44 1.40
CA THR A 102 -8.54 -5.89 1.51
C THR A 102 -7.10 -6.38 1.58
N ILE A 103 -6.88 -7.43 2.37
CA ILE A 103 -5.59 -8.11 2.53
C ILE A 103 -5.79 -9.63 2.48
N GLY A 104 -4.80 -10.35 1.98
CA GLY A 104 -4.76 -11.82 2.02
C GLY A 104 -4.02 -12.32 3.25
N ILE A 105 -4.70 -13.03 4.14
CA ILE A 105 -4.15 -13.52 5.41
C ILE A 105 -4.45 -15.00 5.61
N VAL A 106 -3.72 -15.64 6.52
CA VAL A 106 -4.08 -16.97 7.03
C VAL A 106 -5.02 -16.80 8.22
N ALA A 107 -6.18 -17.46 8.18
CA ALA A 107 -7.12 -17.57 9.29
C ALA A 107 -7.29 -19.05 9.64
N GLY A 108 -6.73 -19.50 10.75
CA GLY A 108 -6.64 -20.93 11.06
C GLY A 108 -5.73 -21.63 10.04
N ASN A 109 -6.29 -22.55 9.24
CA ASN A 109 -5.56 -23.32 8.21
C ASN A 109 -5.90 -22.88 6.77
N ALA A 110 -6.67 -21.80 6.59
CA ALA A 110 -7.10 -21.35 5.28
C ALA A 110 -6.59 -19.93 4.99
N THR A 111 -6.17 -19.70 3.75
CA THR A 111 -5.87 -18.36 3.27
C THR A 111 -7.16 -17.69 2.79
N VAL A 112 -7.50 -16.56 3.41
CA VAL A 112 -8.73 -15.79 3.15
C VAL A 112 -8.41 -14.35 2.76
N THR A 113 -9.34 -13.71 2.05
CA THR A 113 -9.33 -12.26 1.87
C THR A 113 -10.13 -11.64 3.01
N ALA A 114 -9.47 -10.77 3.79
CA ALA A 114 -10.07 -10.04 4.90
C ALA A 114 -10.14 -8.55 4.57
N SER A 115 -11.05 -7.83 5.22
CA SER A 115 -11.02 -6.37 5.22
C SER A 115 -10.06 -5.87 6.30
N ALA A 116 -9.38 -4.77 6.04
CA ALA A 116 -8.55 -4.05 6.98
C ALA A 116 -9.03 -2.61 7.08
N ASN A 117 -9.21 -2.11 8.30
CA ASN A 117 -9.46 -0.71 8.58
C ASN A 117 -8.42 -0.21 9.58
N CYS A 118 -7.56 0.69 9.13
CA CYS A 118 -6.31 1.01 9.76
C CYS A 118 -6.18 2.50 10.03
N THR A 119 -5.80 2.85 11.25
CA THR A 119 -5.43 4.21 11.64
C THR A 119 -3.93 4.26 11.91
N ARG A 120 -3.26 5.27 11.39
CA ARG A 120 -1.82 5.48 11.63
C ARG A 120 -1.58 5.82 13.09
N ILE A 121 -0.59 5.17 13.69
CA ILE A 121 -0.16 5.39 15.08
C ILE A 121 1.31 5.81 15.19
N TRP A 122 2.08 5.68 14.12
CA TRP A 122 3.46 6.13 13.97
C TRP A 122 3.75 6.42 12.50
#